data_AF-A0A5M9J268-F1
#
_entry.id   AF-A0A5M9J268-F1
#
_cell.length_a   1.000
_cell.length_b   1.000
_cell.length_c   1.000
_cell.angle_alpha   90.00
_cell.angle_beta   90.00
_cell.angle_gamma   90.00
#
_symmetry.space_group_name_H-M   'P 1'
#
loop_
_entity.id
_entity.type
_entity.pdbx_description
1 polymer ?
#
loop_
_entity_poly.entity_id
_entity_poly.type
_entity_poly.pdbx_seq_one_letter_code
_entity_poly.pdbx_strand_id
1 'polypeptide(L)'
;MRANRPSCECCDNFRAKKSLPMKDVFTLEPTTRIDPNNSYIRAYPHILSSLADRATFTERDFICAAHMVYGWMPTILEIHADKAVTVAMGADILNEAKTQGGLSHNQLGRLAQLVNHSVVGASKLLHFVNPAAFPIWDSRIYAFVHGAKAHQYRVNNVAAYENYMELLGDLQKDKRLVTLRESVDRKMGYPVTALRALEVVMFLG
;
A
#
# COMPACT_ATOMS: atom_id res chain seq x y z
N MET A 1 -35.03 18.08 -51.59
CA MET A 1 -33.64 18.10 -51.08
C MET A 1 -33.62 17.47 -49.70
N ARG A 2 -33.24 16.18 -49.59
CA ARG A 2 -33.04 15.49 -48.31
C ARG A 2 -31.53 15.38 -48.10
N ALA A 3 -31.03 15.94 -47.00
CA ALA A 3 -29.62 15.91 -46.65
C ALA A 3 -29.28 14.57 -45.96
N ASN A 4 -28.54 13.71 -46.66
CA ASN A 4 -27.81 12.59 -46.07
C ASN A 4 -26.59 13.14 -45.31
N ARG A 5 -26.49 12.89 -44.00
CA ARG A 5 -25.22 12.99 -43.28
C ARG A 5 -24.56 11.60 -43.26
N PRO A 6 -23.25 11.50 -43.53
CA PRO A 6 -22.53 10.24 -43.38
C PRO A 6 -22.31 9.93 -41.90
N SER A 7 -22.61 8.68 -41.52
CA SER A 7 -22.26 8.09 -40.24
C SER A 7 -20.74 7.96 -40.14
N CYS A 8 -20.14 8.64 -39.16
CA CYS A 8 -18.71 8.52 -38.87
C CYS A 8 -18.47 7.26 -38.02
N GLU A 9 -17.97 6.20 -38.64
CA GLU A 9 -17.40 5.02 -37.98
C GLU A 9 -16.08 5.42 -37.30
N CYS A 10 -16.13 6.01 -36.12
CA CYS A 10 -14.92 6.22 -35.31
C CYS A 10 -15.19 6.25 -33.78
N CYS A 11 -16.22 5.55 -33.30
CA CYS A 11 -16.54 5.49 -31.87
C CYS A 11 -16.42 4.10 -31.23
N ASP A 12 -16.10 3.04 -31.99
CA ASP A 12 -16.23 1.66 -31.48
C ASP A 12 -14.90 0.93 -31.27
N ASN A 13 -13.92 1.54 -30.60
CA ASN A 13 -12.69 0.79 -30.25
C ASN A 13 -12.02 1.16 -28.92
N PHE A 14 -12.80 1.54 -27.90
CA PHE A 14 -12.34 1.42 -26.50
C PHE A 14 -12.98 0.18 -25.85
N ARG A 15 -12.60 -0.99 -26.36
CA ARG A 15 -12.91 -2.27 -25.71
C ARG A 15 -12.22 -2.24 -24.34
N ALA A 16 -13.01 -2.05 -23.27
CA ALA A 16 -12.56 -2.25 -21.91
C ALA A 16 -11.93 -3.64 -21.83
N LYS A 17 -10.59 -3.71 -21.71
CA LYS A 17 -9.91 -4.97 -21.41
C LYS A 17 -10.50 -5.47 -20.09
N LYS A 18 -11.27 -6.54 -20.16
CA LYS A 18 -11.83 -7.25 -19.01
C LYS A 18 -10.66 -7.58 -18.09
N SER A 19 -10.58 -6.93 -16.92
CA SER A 19 -9.56 -7.23 -15.92
C SER A 19 -9.67 -8.70 -15.55
N LEU A 20 -8.54 -9.42 -15.56
CA LEU A 20 -8.52 -10.79 -15.07
C LEU A 20 -8.88 -10.77 -13.57
N PRO A 21 -9.67 -11.73 -13.08
CA PRO A 21 -9.98 -11.81 -11.67
C PRO A 21 -8.69 -12.00 -10.87
N MET A 22 -8.60 -11.31 -9.72
CA MET A 22 -7.48 -11.46 -8.79
C MET A 22 -7.31 -12.94 -8.43
N LYS A 23 -6.06 -13.42 -8.38
CA LYS A 23 -5.76 -14.77 -7.90
C LYS A 23 -6.18 -14.90 -6.43
N ASP A 24 -6.73 -16.04 -6.04
CA ASP A 24 -7.04 -16.33 -4.64
C ASP A 24 -5.74 -16.46 -3.82
N VAL A 25 -5.49 -15.49 -2.92
CA VAL A 25 -4.30 -15.45 -2.06
C VAL A 25 -4.18 -16.69 -1.18
N PHE A 26 -5.30 -17.27 -0.74
CA PHE A 26 -5.29 -18.45 0.14
C PHE A 26 -4.86 -19.71 -0.61
N THR A 27 -5.15 -19.78 -1.91
CA THR A 27 -4.70 -20.88 -2.78
C THR A 27 -3.25 -20.68 -3.20
N LEU A 28 -2.78 -19.43 -3.29
CA LEU A 28 -1.42 -19.09 -3.70
C LEU A 28 -0.39 -19.31 -2.60
N GLU A 29 -0.73 -18.94 -1.36
CA GLU A 29 0.18 -18.91 -0.22
C GLU A 29 0.99 -20.20 -0.03
N PRO A 30 0.41 -21.43 -0.11
CA PRO A 30 1.17 -22.66 0.11
C PRO A 30 2.40 -22.78 -0.80
N THR A 31 2.31 -22.23 -2.02
CA THR A 31 3.39 -22.24 -3.01
C THR A 31 4.26 -20.98 -3.01
N THR A 32 3.86 -19.93 -2.29
CA THR A 32 4.64 -18.70 -2.15
C THR A 32 5.92 -18.99 -1.36
N ARG A 33 7.06 -18.74 -2.02
CA ARG A 33 8.38 -18.84 -1.41
C ARG A 33 8.77 -17.49 -0.81
N ILE A 34 9.05 -17.49 0.48
CA ILE A 34 9.58 -16.34 1.20
C ILE A 34 10.99 -16.71 1.63
N ASP A 35 11.97 -15.88 1.25
CA ASP A 35 13.33 -16.04 1.72
C ASP A 35 13.54 -15.17 2.97
N PRO A 36 13.60 -15.77 4.18
CA PRO A 36 13.81 -15.02 5.41
C PRO A 36 15.20 -14.38 5.47
N ASN A 37 16.14 -14.76 4.60
CA ASN A 37 17.46 -14.15 4.54
C ASN A 37 17.52 -12.91 3.63
N ASN A 38 16.47 -12.68 2.82
CA ASN A 38 16.37 -11.51 1.97
C ASN A 38 16.42 -10.22 2.82
N SER A 39 17.24 -9.25 2.44
CA SER A 39 17.43 -8.01 3.20
C SER A 39 16.12 -7.24 3.44
N TYR A 40 15.21 -7.25 2.47
CA TYR A 40 13.89 -6.61 2.58
C TYR A 40 13.03 -7.25 3.68
N ILE A 41 13.05 -8.58 3.78
CA ILE A 41 12.34 -9.36 4.80
C ILE A 41 13.03 -9.18 6.16
N ARG A 42 14.35 -9.31 6.23
CA ARG A 42 15.12 -9.17 7.47
C ARG A 42 15.01 -7.78 8.11
N ALA A 43 15.01 -6.72 7.31
CA ALA A 43 14.99 -5.36 7.82
C ALA A 43 13.61 -4.95 8.38
N TYR A 44 12.53 -5.53 7.86
CA TYR A 44 11.16 -5.16 8.20
C TYR A 44 10.86 -5.11 9.71
N PRO A 45 11.12 -6.16 10.52
CA PRO A 45 10.77 -6.13 11.94
C PRO A 45 11.58 -5.07 12.71
N HIS A 46 12.80 -4.77 12.29
CA HIS A 46 13.64 -3.75 12.91
C HIS A 46 13.11 -2.34 12.63
N ILE A 47 12.78 -2.04 11.37
CA ILE A 47 12.17 -0.75 10.99
C ILE A 47 10.83 -0.58 11.71
N LEU A 48 10.01 -1.63 11.74
CA LEU A 48 8.74 -1.62 12.45
C LEU A 48 8.91 -1.29 13.93
N SER A 49 9.81 -1.98 14.64
CA SER A 49 10.07 -1.72 16.07
C SER A 49 10.50 -0.26 16.33
N SER A 50 11.31 0.31 15.44
CA SER A 50 11.83 1.68 15.61
C SER A 50 10.74 2.77 15.58
N LEU A 51 9.60 2.48 14.94
CA LEU A 51 8.46 3.40 14.80
C LEU A 51 7.27 3.00 15.69
N ALA A 52 7.08 1.70 15.93
CA ALA A 52 6.01 1.18 16.79
C ALA A 52 6.14 1.65 18.25
N ASP A 53 7.36 1.77 18.77
CA ASP A 53 7.62 2.15 20.18
C ASP A 53 7.42 3.66 20.47
N ARG A 54 7.22 4.47 19.44
CA ARG A 54 7.05 5.93 19.58
C ARG A 54 5.66 6.28 20.10
N ALA A 55 5.54 6.92 21.26
CA ALA A 55 4.23 7.34 21.77
C ALA A 55 3.55 8.36 20.84
N THR A 56 4.32 9.33 20.34
CA THR A 56 3.90 10.36 19.38
C THR A 56 5.03 10.67 18.41
N PHE A 57 4.69 11.29 17.28
CA PHE A 57 5.60 11.77 16.26
C PHE A 57 5.65 13.29 16.29
N THR A 58 6.86 13.86 16.34
CA THR A 58 7.12 15.27 16.02
C THR A 58 7.53 15.43 14.56
N GLU A 59 7.77 16.66 14.09
CA GLU A 59 8.37 16.90 12.76
C GLU A 59 9.69 16.15 12.54
N ARG A 60 10.58 16.18 13.55
CA ARG A 60 11.83 15.40 13.51
C ARG A 60 11.57 13.92 13.28
N ASP A 61 10.65 13.34 14.05
CA ASP A 61 10.35 11.91 13.96
C ASP A 61 9.70 11.56 12.62
N PHE A 62 8.85 12.43 12.07
CA PHE A 62 8.30 12.27 10.72
C PHE A 62 9.42 12.19 9.67
N ILE A 63 10.36 13.15 9.69
CA ILE A 63 11.49 13.18 8.76
C ILE A 63 12.32 11.90 8.89
N CYS A 64 12.67 11.50 10.11
CA CYS A 64 13.44 10.28 10.34
C CYS A 64 12.69 9.03 9.88
N ALA A 65 11.39 8.91 10.18
CA ALA A 65 10.56 7.79 9.78
C ALA A 65 10.47 7.68 8.26
N ALA A 66 10.22 8.80 7.56
CA ALA A 66 10.20 8.83 6.11
C ALA A 66 11.54 8.35 5.52
N HIS A 67 12.68 8.81 6.04
CA HIS A 67 14.00 8.37 5.58
C HIS A 67 14.25 6.88 5.84
N MET A 68 13.83 6.33 6.99
CA MET A 68 13.95 4.90 7.28
C MET A 68 13.15 4.07 6.27
N VAL A 69 11.90 4.47 6.00
CA VAL A 69 11.02 3.77 5.06
C VAL A 69 11.52 3.87 3.63
N TYR A 70 12.03 5.03 3.21
CA TYR A 70 12.61 5.18 1.88
C TYR A 70 13.97 4.51 1.75
N GLY A 71 14.74 4.35 2.83
CA GLY A 71 15.94 3.51 2.85
C GLY A 71 15.65 2.02 2.62
N TRP A 72 14.41 1.59 2.87
CA TRP A 72 13.91 0.24 2.56
C TRP A 72 13.39 0.12 1.11
N MET A 73 13.29 1.24 0.39
CA MET A 73 12.84 1.34 -1.00
C MET A 73 14.00 1.72 -1.93
N PRO A 74 13.90 1.47 -3.24
CA PRO A 74 14.95 1.88 -4.18
C PRO A 74 14.92 3.38 -4.53
N THR A 75 13.90 4.12 -4.10
CA THR A 75 13.67 5.52 -4.47
C THR A 75 14.25 6.45 -3.41
N ILE A 76 14.94 7.52 -3.84
CA ILE A 76 15.40 8.59 -2.94
C ILE A 76 14.18 9.40 -2.46
N LEU A 77 14.14 9.69 -1.16
CA LEU A 77 13.07 10.50 -0.55
C LEU A 77 13.20 11.98 -0.94
N GLU A 78 12.07 12.57 -1.28
CA GLU A 78 11.84 14.01 -1.36
C GLU A 78 10.63 14.37 -0.50
N ILE A 79 10.80 15.41 0.34
CA ILE A 79 9.72 15.93 1.18
C ILE A 79 9.23 17.24 0.55
N HIS A 80 7.97 17.27 0.12
CA HIS A 80 7.36 18.39 -0.59
C HIS A 80 6.46 19.21 0.34
N ALA A 81 7.06 19.97 1.25
CA ALA A 81 6.34 20.87 2.12
C ALA A 81 6.05 22.22 1.44
N ASP A 82 4.85 22.74 1.63
CA ASP A 82 4.42 24.06 1.17
C ASP A 82 3.51 24.75 2.21
N LYS A 83 2.85 25.84 1.84
CA LYS A 83 1.95 26.58 2.74
C LYS A 83 0.69 25.80 3.13
N ALA A 84 0.25 24.86 2.29
CA ALA A 84 -0.96 24.06 2.49
C ALA A 84 -0.68 22.71 3.13
N VAL A 85 0.52 22.16 2.94
CA VAL A 85 0.95 20.87 3.52
C VAL A 85 2.33 21.02 4.15
N THR A 86 2.38 20.96 5.48
CA THR A 86 3.63 21.12 6.25
C THR A 86 4.13 19.79 6.82
N VAL A 87 5.38 19.77 7.27
CA VAL A 87 5.96 18.60 7.95
C VAL A 87 5.25 18.32 9.27
N ALA A 88 4.90 19.35 10.05
CA ALA A 88 4.06 19.22 11.25
C ALA A 88 2.74 18.48 10.95
N MET A 89 2.05 18.86 9.87
CA MET A 89 0.83 18.16 9.47
C MET A 89 1.10 16.69 9.14
N GLY A 90 2.24 16.37 8.53
CA GLY A 90 2.68 14.98 8.32
C GLY A 90 2.79 14.22 9.65
N ALA A 91 3.42 14.82 10.66
CA ALA A 91 3.53 14.22 11.99
C ALA A 91 2.17 14.03 12.66
N ASP A 92 1.27 15.01 12.55
CA ASP A 92 -0.10 14.92 13.08
C ASP A 92 -0.89 13.78 12.42
N ILE A 93 -0.77 13.61 11.10
CA ILE A 93 -1.38 12.50 10.36
C ILE A 93 -0.82 11.15 10.86
N LEU A 94 0.47 11.03 11.15
CA LEU A 94 1.04 9.79 11.70
C LEU A 94 0.53 9.52 13.13
N ASN A 95 0.35 10.56 13.95
CA ASN A 95 -0.22 10.42 15.28
C ASN A 95 -1.68 9.94 15.22
N GLU A 96 -2.46 10.46 14.28
CA GLU A 96 -3.84 10.03 14.06
C GLU A 96 -3.90 8.58 13.55
N ALA A 97 -3.08 8.24 12.55
CA ALA A 97 -2.96 6.87 12.04
C ALA A 97 -2.60 5.87 13.15
N LYS A 98 -1.71 6.26 14.06
CA LYS A 98 -1.30 5.43 15.19
C LYS A 98 -2.42 5.22 16.20
N THR A 99 -3.14 6.28 16.56
CA THR A 99 -4.09 6.26 17.68
C THR A 99 -5.51 5.84 17.27
N GLN A 100 -5.95 6.23 16.07
CA GLN A 100 -7.31 5.97 15.59
C GLN A 100 -7.38 4.79 14.62
N GLY A 101 -6.27 4.42 13.97
CA GLY A 101 -6.25 3.31 13.02
C GLY A 101 -7.03 3.58 11.72
N GLY A 102 -7.28 4.84 11.39
CA GLY A 102 -7.97 5.27 10.18
C GLY A 102 -7.56 6.68 9.79
N LEU A 103 -7.73 7.01 8.51
CA LEU A 103 -7.48 8.35 7.96
C LEU A 103 -8.53 8.64 6.87
N SER A 104 -8.88 9.91 6.72
CA SER A 104 -9.71 10.37 5.60
C SER A 104 -8.94 10.40 4.28
N HIS A 105 -9.69 10.37 3.17
CA HIS A 105 -9.16 10.58 1.81
C HIS A 105 -8.24 11.81 1.71
N ASN A 106 -8.62 12.92 2.35
CA ASN A 106 -7.85 14.15 2.31
C ASN A 106 -6.51 14.01 3.06
N GLN A 107 -6.49 13.34 4.21
CA GLN A 107 -5.26 13.10 4.97
C GLN A 107 -4.32 12.16 4.21
N LEU A 108 -4.85 11.10 3.61
CA LEU A 108 -4.08 10.21 2.73
C LEU A 108 -3.47 10.99 1.55
N GLY A 109 -4.26 11.86 0.91
CA GLY A 109 -3.81 12.71 -0.18
C GLY A 109 -2.72 13.70 0.24
N ARG A 110 -2.88 14.36 1.39
CA ARG A 110 -1.88 15.29 1.95
C ARG A 110 -0.58 14.58 2.31
N LEU A 111 -0.66 13.40 2.94
CA LEU A 111 0.51 12.61 3.26
C LEU A 111 1.24 12.17 1.98
N ALA A 112 0.50 11.68 0.98
CA ALA A 112 1.07 11.32 -0.31
C ALA A 112 1.72 12.53 -1.00
N GLN A 113 1.08 13.70 -0.99
CA GLN A 113 1.66 14.94 -1.52
C GLN A 113 2.99 15.25 -0.83
N LEU A 114 3.07 15.08 0.48
CA LEU A 114 4.26 15.39 1.28
C LEU A 114 5.44 14.44 1.01
N VAL A 115 5.20 13.15 0.74
CA VAL A 115 6.26 12.14 0.50
C VAL A 115 6.32 11.67 -0.97
N ASN A 116 7.25 12.22 -1.75
CA ASN A 116 7.43 12.00 -3.20
C ASN A 116 6.16 12.09 -4.07
N HIS A 117 5.13 12.81 -3.64
CA HIS A 117 3.82 12.79 -4.33
C HIS A 117 3.32 11.34 -4.54
N SER A 118 3.53 10.46 -3.55
CA SER A 118 3.38 9.01 -3.71
C SER A 118 2.49 8.35 -2.66
N VAL A 119 1.41 7.72 -3.13
CA VAL A 119 0.56 6.85 -2.30
C VAL A 119 1.33 5.58 -1.91
N VAL A 120 2.24 5.11 -2.76
CA VAL A 120 3.14 3.98 -2.47
C VAL A 120 4.07 4.29 -1.30
N GLY A 121 4.63 5.50 -1.25
CA GLY A 121 5.46 5.97 -0.13
C GLY A 121 4.62 6.18 1.14
N ALA A 122 3.49 6.88 1.02
CA ALA A 122 2.59 7.15 2.14
C ALA A 122 2.05 5.88 2.80
N SER A 123 1.57 4.90 2.02
CA SER A 123 1.06 3.62 2.54
C SER A 123 2.11 2.84 3.33
N LYS A 124 3.36 2.80 2.87
CA LYS A 124 4.45 2.13 3.60
C LYS A 124 4.80 2.86 4.88
N LEU A 125 4.85 4.19 4.84
CA LEU A 125 5.07 5.00 6.04
C LEU A 125 3.98 4.73 7.08
N LEU A 126 2.71 4.73 6.67
CA LEU A 126 1.57 4.39 7.53
C LEU A 126 1.64 2.96 8.05
N HIS A 127 2.01 2.01 7.20
CA HIS A 127 2.15 0.61 7.59
C HIS A 127 3.19 0.41 8.70
N PHE A 128 4.36 1.05 8.59
CA PHE A 128 5.35 0.96 9.66
C PHE A 128 4.95 1.71 10.94
N VAL A 129 3.99 2.64 10.87
CA VAL A 129 3.42 3.29 12.05
C VAL A 129 2.33 2.42 12.70
N ASN A 130 1.47 1.80 11.91
CA ASN A 130 0.37 0.95 12.38
C ASN A 130 0.06 -0.18 11.36
N PRO A 131 0.79 -1.32 11.41
CA PRO A 131 0.67 -2.39 10.43
C PRO A 131 -0.61 -3.22 10.56
N ALA A 132 -1.41 -2.97 11.60
CA ALA A 132 -2.71 -3.60 11.79
C ALA A 132 -3.82 -2.84 11.06
N ALA A 133 -3.62 -1.55 10.77
CA ALA A 133 -4.61 -0.68 10.15
C ALA A 133 -4.30 -0.37 8.67
N PHE A 134 -3.02 -0.15 8.35
CA PHE A 134 -2.64 0.33 7.01
C PHE A 134 -1.83 -0.72 6.27
N PRO A 135 -2.32 -1.23 5.15
CA PRO A 135 -1.58 -2.21 4.39
C PRO A 135 -0.53 -1.57 3.48
N ILE A 136 0.52 -2.32 3.14
CA ILE A 136 1.49 -1.89 2.14
C ILE A 136 0.81 -1.85 0.77
N TRP A 137 0.99 -0.73 0.06
CA TRP A 137 0.61 -0.58 -1.33
C TRP A 137 1.85 -0.38 -2.20
N ASP A 138 1.90 -1.07 -3.34
CA ASP A 138 2.95 -0.92 -4.34
C ASP A 138 2.48 -1.38 -5.75
N SER A 139 3.35 -1.23 -6.73
CA SER A 139 3.03 -1.53 -8.14
C SER A 139 2.83 -3.03 -8.41
N ARG A 140 3.50 -3.93 -7.70
CA ARG A 140 3.26 -5.39 -7.77
C ARG A 140 1.92 -5.74 -7.14
N ILE A 141 1.61 -5.18 -5.98
CA ILE A 141 0.29 -5.37 -5.34
C ILE A 141 -0.82 -4.84 -6.25
N TYR A 142 -0.66 -3.65 -6.83
CA TYR A 142 -1.59 -3.11 -7.82
C TYR A 142 -1.79 -4.11 -8.98
N ALA A 143 -0.69 -4.62 -9.54
CA ALA A 143 -0.76 -5.54 -10.66
C ALA A 143 -1.43 -6.86 -10.30
N PHE A 144 -1.22 -7.36 -9.09
CA PHE A 144 -1.86 -8.54 -8.54
C PHE A 144 -3.37 -8.35 -8.41
N VAL A 145 -3.79 -7.26 -7.76
CA VAL A 145 -5.21 -6.96 -7.47
C VAL A 145 -6.01 -6.73 -8.75
N HIS A 146 -5.43 -6.02 -9.73
CA HIS A 146 -6.15 -5.61 -10.93
C HIS A 146 -5.88 -6.50 -12.16
N GLY A 147 -4.96 -7.46 -12.08
CA GLY A 147 -4.55 -8.29 -13.23
C GLY A 147 -4.03 -7.46 -14.41
N ALA A 148 -3.48 -6.27 -14.14
CA ALA A 148 -3.15 -5.26 -15.15
C ALA A 148 -1.81 -4.58 -14.85
N LYS A 149 -1.20 -4.01 -15.89
CA LYS A 149 0.05 -3.26 -15.73
C LYS A 149 -0.16 -2.05 -14.81
N ALA A 150 0.72 -1.92 -13.83
CA ALA A 150 0.77 -0.80 -12.90
C ALA A 150 1.29 0.47 -13.60
N HIS A 151 0.37 1.28 -14.13
CA HIS A 151 0.70 2.62 -14.61
C HIS A 151 0.75 3.60 -13.42
N GLN A 152 1.78 4.45 -13.36
CA GLN A 152 2.06 5.32 -12.20
C GLN A 152 0.83 6.11 -11.72
N TYR A 153 0.06 6.72 -12.64
CA TYR A 153 -1.14 7.50 -12.28
C TYR A 153 -2.26 6.65 -11.65
N ARG A 154 -2.30 5.34 -11.93
CA ARG A 154 -3.28 4.42 -11.31
C ARG A 154 -2.82 3.95 -9.94
N VAL A 155 -1.52 3.78 -9.76
CA VAL A 155 -0.92 3.34 -8.50
C VAL A 155 -0.90 4.49 -7.49
N ASN A 156 -0.54 5.70 -7.91
CA ASN A 156 -0.57 6.92 -7.10
C ASN A 156 -1.99 7.53 -7.08
N ASN A 157 -2.99 6.73 -6.72
CA ASN A 157 -4.38 7.16 -6.59
C ASN A 157 -4.89 6.77 -5.20
N VAL A 158 -5.39 7.74 -4.44
CA VAL A 158 -5.86 7.51 -3.06
C VAL A 158 -7.06 6.56 -3.03
N ALA A 159 -8.02 6.73 -3.94
CA ALA A 159 -9.20 5.85 -3.99
C ALA A 159 -8.83 4.39 -4.34
N ALA A 160 -7.81 4.18 -5.18
CA ALA A 160 -7.31 2.83 -5.44
C ALA A 160 -6.74 2.17 -4.18
N TYR A 161 -6.03 2.94 -3.34
CA TYR A 161 -5.54 2.46 -2.05
C TYR A 161 -6.68 2.21 -1.04
N GLU A 162 -7.68 3.10 -0.98
CA GLU A 162 -8.87 2.89 -0.13
C GLU A 162 -9.64 1.62 -0.51
N ASN A 163 -9.91 1.42 -1.80
CA ASN A 163 -10.53 0.19 -2.30
C ASN A 163 -9.70 -1.06 -1.96
N TYR A 164 -8.37 -0.94 -1.94
CA TYR A 164 -7.49 -2.03 -1.52
C TYR A 164 -7.60 -2.32 -0.01
N MET A 165 -7.69 -1.29 0.83
CA MET A 165 -7.92 -1.46 2.27
C MET A 165 -9.25 -2.17 2.54
N GLU A 166 -10.32 -1.81 1.82
CA GLU A 166 -11.62 -2.48 1.91
C GLU A 166 -11.53 -3.96 1.51
N LEU A 167 -10.88 -4.25 0.38
CA LEU A 167 -10.64 -5.62 -0.08
C LEU A 167 -9.92 -6.46 0.98
N LEU A 168 -8.85 -5.94 1.58
CA LEU A 168 -8.15 -6.65 2.66
C LEU A 168 -9.01 -6.77 3.92
N GLY A 169 -9.85 -5.78 4.23
CA GLY A 169 -10.84 -5.85 5.29
C GLY A 169 -11.80 -7.03 5.11
N ASP A 170 -12.21 -7.33 3.88
CA ASP A 170 -13.04 -8.49 3.58
C ASP A 170 -12.27 -9.81 3.62
N LEU A 171 -11.05 -9.85 3.07
CA LEU A 171 -10.19 -11.05 3.14
C LEU A 171 -9.85 -11.44 4.59
N GLN A 172 -9.76 -10.47 5.49
CA GLN A 172 -9.52 -10.73 6.91
C GLN A 172 -10.69 -11.47 7.61
N LYS A 173 -11.87 -11.51 7.01
CA LYS A 173 -13.04 -12.24 7.53
C LYS A 173 -13.02 -13.72 7.11
N ASP A 174 -12.16 -14.10 6.17
CA ASP A 174 -12.04 -15.49 5.71
C ASP A 174 -11.39 -16.37 6.78
N LYS A 175 -12.01 -17.51 7.08
CA LYS A 175 -11.54 -18.46 8.11
C LYS A 175 -10.15 -19.04 7.79
N ARG A 176 -9.76 -19.07 6.51
CA ARG A 176 -8.45 -19.57 6.05
C ARG A 176 -7.31 -18.62 6.42
N LEU A 177 -7.60 -17.38 6.85
CA LEU A 177 -6.61 -16.41 7.26
C LEU A 177 -5.73 -16.88 8.41
N VAL A 178 -6.29 -17.62 9.36
CA VAL A 178 -5.52 -18.15 10.51
C VAL A 178 -4.39 -19.05 10.02
N THR A 179 -4.72 -20.04 9.17
CA THR A 179 -3.74 -20.95 8.58
C THR A 179 -2.73 -20.22 7.69
N LEU A 180 -3.21 -19.26 6.87
CA LEU A 180 -2.34 -18.44 6.02
C LEU A 180 -1.30 -17.68 6.86
N ARG A 181 -1.75 -17.01 7.93
CA ARG A 181 -0.89 -16.20 8.79
C ARG A 181 0.14 -17.06 9.52
N GLU A 182 -0.26 -18.19 10.10
CA GLU A 182 0.67 -19.11 10.75
C GLU A 182 1.74 -19.64 9.78
N SER A 183 1.36 -19.90 8.53
CA SER A 183 2.31 -20.34 7.50
C SER A 183 3.28 -19.22 7.12
N VAL A 184 2.79 -18.00 6.92
CA VAL A 184 3.62 -16.83 6.64
C VAL A 184 4.57 -16.53 7.79
N ASP A 185 4.11 -16.56 9.05
CA ASP A 185 4.94 -16.33 10.23
C ASP A 185 6.14 -17.30 10.27
N ARG A 186 5.90 -18.60 10.02
CA ARG A 186 6.98 -19.61 9.93
C ARG A 186 7.95 -19.33 8.79
N LYS A 187 7.44 -18.95 7.62
CA LYS A 187 8.25 -18.68 6.42
C LYS A 187 9.09 -17.40 6.56
N MET A 188 8.56 -16.38 7.24
CA MET A 188 9.23 -15.11 7.52
C MET A 188 10.24 -15.24 8.67
N GLY A 189 10.00 -16.16 9.60
CA GLY A 189 10.82 -16.33 10.81
C GLY A 189 10.46 -15.39 11.95
N TYR A 190 9.33 -14.67 11.85
CA TYR A 190 8.80 -13.78 12.88
C TYR A 190 7.30 -13.56 12.65
N PRO A 191 6.52 -13.23 13.70
CA PRO A 191 5.10 -13.00 13.57
C PRO A 191 4.79 -11.71 12.81
N VAL A 192 3.75 -11.73 11.98
CA VAL A 192 3.24 -10.55 11.28
C VAL A 192 1.75 -10.31 11.54
N THR A 193 1.27 -9.11 11.20
CA THR A 193 -0.17 -8.79 11.23
C THR A 193 -0.92 -9.52 10.11
N ALA A 194 -2.24 -9.60 10.23
CA ALA A 194 -3.09 -10.19 9.19
C ALA A 194 -2.93 -9.50 7.83
N LEU A 195 -2.92 -8.16 7.82
CA LEU A 195 -2.67 -7.38 6.62
C LEU A 195 -1.31 -7.71 6.00
N ARG A 196 -0.25 -7.73 6.81
CA ARG A 196 1.10 -8.03 6.31
C ARG A 196 1.22 -9.44 5.73
N ALA A 197 0.51 -10.42 6.31
CA ALA A 197 0.48 -11.78 5.79
C ALA A 197 -0.19 -11.86 4.41
N LEU A 198 -1.29 -11.14 4.20
CA LEU A 198 -1.96 -11.06 2.89
C LEU A 198 -1.07 -10.36 1.86
N GLU A 199 -0.50 -9.21 2.22
CA GLU A 199 0.37 -8.42 1.34
C GLU A 199 1.58 -9.19 0.85
N VAL A 200 2.29 -9.91 1.72
CA VAL A 200 3.52 -10.59 1.32
C VAL A 200 3.23 -11.68 0.29
N VAL A 201 2.08 -12.34 0.39
CA VAL A 201 1.61 -13.32 -0.60
C VAL A 201 1.28 -12.63 -1.92
N MET A 202 0.56 -11.50 -1.89
CA MET A 202 0.25 -10.70 -3.08
C MET A 202 1.51 -10.13 -3.76
N PHE A 203 2.51 -9.73 -2.97
CA PHE A 203 3.74 -9.10 -3.46
C PHE A 203 4.69 -10.09 -4.15
N LEU A 204 4.68 -11.36 -3.72
CA LEU A 204 5.59 -12.41 -4.19
C LEU A 204 4.98 -13.38 -5.22
N GLY A 205 3.65 -13.37 -5.41
CA GLY A 205 2.93 -14.34 -6.26
C GLY A 205 2.37 -13.78 -7.57
#